data_AF-A0A6N3ATX9-F1
#
_entry.id   AF-A0A6N3ATX9-F1
#
_cell.length_a   1.000
_cell.length_b   1.000
_cell.length_c   1.000
_cell.angle_alpha   90.00
_cell.angle_beta   90.00
_cell.angle_gamma   90.00
#
_symmetry.space_group_name_H-M   'P 1'
#
loop_
_entity.id
_entity.type
_entity.pdbx_description
1 polymer ?
#
loop_
_entity_poly.entity_id
_entity_poly.type
_entity_poly.pdbx_seq_one_letter_code
_entity_poly.pdbx_strand_id
1 'polypeptide(L)' 'MSENILEVKGLTKDYGDFVLDKLTFTVPKGVIMGLIGENVPRYILKA' A
#
# COMPACT_ATOMS: atom_id res chain seq x y z
N MET A 1 0.46 11.37 -23.58
CA MET A 1 1.03 10.77 -22.36
C MET A 1 -0.11 10.60 -21.37
N SER A 2 -0.15 9.49 -20.66
CA SER A 2 -1.16 9.23 -19.63
C SER A 2 -0.99 10.22 -18.48
N GLU A 3 -2.03 10.98 -18.15
CA GLU A 3 -2.05 11.87 -16.98
C GLU A 3 -2.09 11.01 -15.71
N ASN A 4 -1.10 11.16 -14.81
CA ASN A 4 -1.13 10.55 -13.49
C ASN A 4 -2.07 11.37 -12.58
N ILE A 5 -3.04 10.71 -11.96
CA ILE A 5 -3.96 11.34 -11.01
C ILE A 5 -3.46 11.26 -9.57
N LEU A 6 -2.54 10.32 -9.28
CA LEU A 6 -1.90 10.16 -7.99
C LEU A 6 -0.43 9.74 -8.20
N GLU A 7 0.48 10.40 -7.49
CA GLU A 7 1.87 9.99 -7.37
C GLU A 7 2.27 9.92 -5.90
N VAL A 8 2.82 8.78 -5.49
CA VAL A 8 3.38 8.55 -4.16
C VAL A 8 4.85 8.23 -4.35
N LYS A 9 5.73 8.91 -3.60
CA LYS A 9 7.18 8.75 -3.71
C LYS A 9 7.78 8.65 -2.32
N GLY A 10 8.52 7.57 -2.06
CA GLY A 10 9.26 7.36 -0.81
C GLY A 10 8.38 7.37 0.46
N LEU A 11 7.13 6.95 0.36
CA LEU A 11 6.22 6.92 1.51
C LEU A 11 6.65 5.80 2.47
N THR A 12 7.10 6.20 3.66
CA THR A 12 7.28 5.28 4.78
C THR A 12 6.17 5.50 5.80
N LYS A 13 5.53 4.43 6.24
CA LYS A 13 4.53 4.43 7.30
C LYS A 13 4.77 3.26 8.25
N ASP A 14 5.08 3.61 9.49
CA ASP A 14 5.31 2.67 10.58
C ASP A 14 4.01 2.46 11.37
N TYR A 15 3.64 1.20 11.55
CA TYR A 15 2.50 0.74 12.36
C TYR A 15 2.95 -0.03 13.63
N GLY A 16 4.26 -0.12 13.89
CA GLY A 16 4.88 -0.80 15.03
C GLY A 16 5.39 -2.18 14.66
N ASP A 17 4.48 -3.13 14.49
CA ASP A 17 4.76 -4.52 14.08
C ASP A 17 4.84 -4.69 12.55
N PHE A 18 4.44 -3.66 11.81
CA PHE A 18 4.44 -3.62 10.35
C PHE A 18 4.89 -2.24 9.85
N VAL A 19 5.74 -2.22 8.82
CA VAL A 19 6.22 -0.98 8.22
C VAL A 19 6.06 -1.04 6.70
N LEU A 20 5.32 -0.08 6.15
CA LEU A 20 5.43 0.26 4.74
C LEU A 20 6.71 1.07 4.57
N ASP A 21 7.73 0.55 3.88
CA ASP A 21 9.01 1.25 3.71
C ASP A 21 9.20 1.73 2.28
N LYS A 22 9.45 3.04 2.12
CA LYS A 22 9.82 3.72 0.86
C LYS A 22 8.91 3.40 -0.33
N LEU A 23 7.61 3.26 -0.08
CA LEU A 23 6.63 2.93 -1.10
C LEU A 23 6.58 4.04 -2.17
N THR A 24 6.71 3.63 -3.44
CA THR A 24 6.64 4.54 -4.60
C THR A 24 5.75 3.93 -5.67
N PHE A 25 4.69 4.63 -6.05
CA PHE A 25 3.78 4.19 -7.12
C PHE A 25 3.03 5.39 -7.73
N THR A 26 2.46 5.16 -8.91
CA THR A 26 1.64 6.14 -9.63
C THR A 26 0.33 5.50 -10.07
N VAL A 27 -0.77 6.26 -9.99
CA VAL A 27 -2.07 5.84 -10.52
C VAL A 27 -2.42 6.72 -11.72
N PRO A 28 -2.45 6.15 -12.94
CA PRO A 28 -2.90 6.86 -14.13
C PRO A 28 -4.41 7.13 -14.11
N LYS A 29 -4.84 8.16 -14.83
CA LYS A 29 -6.26 8.45 -15.04
C LYS A 29 -6.98 7.26 -15.66
N GLY A 30 -8.13 6.90 -15.10
CA GLY A 30 -8.96 5.78 -15.57
C GLY A 30 -8.51 4.40 -15.10
N VAL A 31 -7.48 4.32 -14.25
CA VAL A 31 -7.02 3.06 -13.64
C VAL A 31 -7.63 2.87 -12.26
N ILE A 32 -8.11 1.65 -12.00
CA ILE A 32 -8.46 1.18 -10.65
C ILE A 32 -7.31 0.32 -10.15
N MET A 33 -6.74 0.67 -8.99
CA MET A 33 -5.63 -0.03 -8.36
C MET A 33 -6.09 -0.67 -7.04
N GLY A 34 -5.85 -1.97 -6.88
CA GLY A 34 -6.06 -2.70 -5.64
C GLY A 34 -4.73 -3.00 -4.95
N LEU A 35 -4.65 -2.73 -3.64
CA LEU A 35 -3.52 -3.13 -2.80
C LEU A 35 -3.91 -4.40 -2.03
N ILE A 36 -3.10 -5.45 -2.15
CA ILE A 36 -3.26 -6.71 -1.42
C ILE A 36 -2.01 -6.95 -0.58
N GLY A 37 -2.19 -7.53 0.60
CA GLY A 37 -1.12 -7.84 1.55
C GLY A 37 -1.38 -9.16 2.26
N GLU A 38 -0.47 -9.54 3.15
CA GLU A 38 -0.59 -10.78 3.92
C GLU A 38 -1.92 -10.83 4.67
N ASN A 39 -2.59 -11.98 4.58
CA ASN A 39 -3.80 -12.25 5.34
C ASN A 39 -3.39 -12.86 6.68
N VAL A 40 -3.81 -12.26 7.79
CA VAL A 40 -3.55 -12.83 9.13
C VAL A 40 -4.79 -13.62 9.58
N PRO A 41 -4.69 -14.95 9.75
CA PRO A 41 -5.80 -15.74 10.25
C PRO A 41 -6.24 -15.27 11.65
N ARG A 42 -7.55 -15.06 11.81
CA ARG A 42 -8.16 -14.53 13.04
C ARG A 42 -7.84 -15.34 14.31
N TYR A 43 -7.46 -16.62 14.18
CA TYR A 43 -7.10 -17.46 15.33
C TYR A 43 -5.68 -17.21 15.87
N ILE A 44 -4.81 -16.52 15.13
CA ILE A 44 -3.45 -16.17 15.57
C ILE A 44 -3.44 -14.93 16.47
N LEU A 45 -4.49 -14.10 16.40
CA LEU A 45 -4.63 -12.86 17.20
C LEU A 45 -5.29 -13.09 18.58
N LYS A 46 -5.59 -14.34 18.95
CA LYS A 46 -6.12 -14.71 20.28
C LYS A 46 -5.05 -15.46 21.07
N ALA A 47 -4.04 -14.73 21.53
CA ALA A 47 -3.14 -15.15 22.60
C ALA A 47 -3.07 -14.03 23.64
#